data_AF-L1QQ21-F1
#
_entry.id   AF-L1QQ21-F1
#
_cell.length_a   1.000
_cell.length_b   1.000
_cell.length_c   1.000
_cell.angle_alpha   90.00
_cell.angle_beta   90.00
_cell.angle_gamma   90.00
#
_symmetry.space_group_name_H-M   'P 1'
#
loop_
_entity.id
_entity.type
_entity.pdbx_description
1 polymer ?
#
loop_
_entity_poly.entity_id
_entity_poly.type
_entity_poly.pdbx_seq_one_letter_code
_entity_poly.pdbx_strand_id
1 'polypeptide(L)' 'MSTKYKNTKKKMASLGLKKDNNGNYVYIDPNDTTSEFVPVRNRNKECNK' A
#
# COMPACT_ATOMS: atom_id res chain seq x y z
N MET A 1 -8.88 -25.65 -1.75
CA MET A 1 -8.65 -24.20 -2.00
C MET A 1 -7.90 -23.62 -0.79
N SER A 2 -6.56 -23.61 -0.78
CA SER A 2 -5.80 -22.99 0.33
C SER A 2 -5.80 -21.48 0.13
N THR A 3 -6.68 -20.76 0.83
CA THR A 3 -6.65 -19.29 0.85
C THR A 3 -5.51 -18.85 1.76
N LYS A 4 -4.26 -19.02 1.31
CA LYS A 4 -3.10 -18.49 2.04
C LYS A 4 -3.32 -16.99 2.21
N TYR A 5 -3.41 -16.54 3.45
CA TYR A 5 -3.51 -15.12 3.77
C TYR A 5 -2.25 -14.43 3.24
N LYS A 6 -2.40 -13.69 2.13
CA LYS A 6 -1.32 -12.91 1.56
C LYS A 6 -1.23 -11.57 2.29
N ASN A 7 -0.02 -11.23 2.74
CA ASN A 7 0.29 -9.90 3.24
C ASN A 7 0.38 -8.96 2.04
N THR A 8 -0.62 -8.11 1.86
CA THR A 8 -0.67 -7.12 0.76
C THR A 8 -0.32 -5.74 1.29
N LYS A 9 0.25 -4.87 0.44
CA LYS A 9 0.57 -3.48 0.81
C LYS A 9 -0.63 -2.75 1.43
N LYS A 10 -1.84 -2.97 0.89
CA LYS A 10 -3.09 -2.39 1.40
C LYS A 10 -3.41 -2.82 2.83
N LYS A 11 -3.28 -4.13 3.14
CA LYS A 11 -3.53 -4.66 4.49
C LYS A 11 -2.53 -4.12 5.51
N MET A 12 -1.26 -3.99 5.12
CA MET A 12 -0.23 -3.48 6.02
C MET A 12 -0.39 -1.97 6.25
N ALA A 13 -0.72 -1.20 5.20
CA ALA A 13 -1.01 0.22 5.34
C ALA A 13 -2.24 0.49 6.22
N SER A 14 -3.29 -0.34 6.16
CA SER A 14 -4.45 -0.20 7.07
C SER A 14 -4.12 -0.47 8.54
N LEU A 15 -3.02 -1.19 8.82
CA LEU A 15 -2.49 -1.41 10.17
C LEU A 15 -1.50 -0.30 10.58
N GLY A 16 -1.32 0.74 9.76
CA GLY A 16 -0.33 1.78 10.00
C GLY A 16 1.10 1.27 9.83
N LEU A 17 1.34 0.26 8.99
CA LEU A 17 2.67 -0.31 8.76
C LEU A 17 3.19 0.03 7.36
N LYS A 18 4.42 0.55 7.28
CA LYS A 18 5.18 0.74 6.03
C LYS A 18 6.26 -0.32 5.89
N LYS A 19 6.59 -0.66 4.64
CA LYS A 19 7.71 -1.55 4.34
C LYS A 19 9.00 -0.74 4.31
N ASP A 20 10.01 -1.14 5.08
CA ASP A 20 11.33 -0.53 5.05
C ASP A 20 12.16 -1.03 3.85
N ASN A 21 13.35 -0.43 3.66
CA ASN A 21 14.28 -0.83 2.60
C ASN A 21 14.85 -2.25 2.83
N ASN A 22 14.80 -2.75 4.06
CA ASN A 22 15.32 -4.06 4.45
C ASN A 22 14.28 -5.17 4.28
N GLY A 23 13.03 -4.80 3.96
CA GLY A 23 11.92 -5.71 3.71
C GLY A 23 11.01 -5.99 4.92
N ASN A 24 11.29 -5.41 6.08
CA ASN A 24 10.48 -5.50 7.28
C ASN A 24 9.33 -4.50 7.26
N TYR A 25 8.35 -4.71 8.14
CA TYR A 25 7.25 -3.78 8.35
C TYR A 25 7.45 -3.00 9.64
N VAL A 26 7.45 -1.68 9.54
CA VAL A 26 7.62 -0.74 10.66
C VAL A 26 6.40 0.17 10.74
N TYR A 27 6.08 0.64 11.94
CA TYR A 27 4.98 1.60 12.12
C TYR A 27 5.26 2.90 11.36
N ILE A 28 4.21 3.43 10.74
CA ILE A 28 4.20 4.75 10.15
C ILE A 28 4.17 5.73 11.32
N ASP A 29 5.22 6.54 11.43
CA ASP A 29 5.21 7.66 12.36
C ASP A 29 4.16 8.66 11.86
N PRO A 30 3.18 9.07 12.70
CA PRO A 30 2.17 10.05 12.31
C PRO A 30 2.77 11.41 11.90
N ASN A 31 4.03 11.69 12.24
CA ASN A 31 4.74 12.91 11.83
C ASN A 31 5.51 12.75 10.51
N ASP A 32 5.56 11.53 9.96
CA ASP A 32 6.27 11.23 8.73
C ASP A 32 5.40 11.60 7.52
N THR A 33 5.62 12.81 7.01
CA THR A 33 4.93 13.39 5.86
C THR A 33 5.35 12.76 4.53
N THR A 34 6.32 11.82 4.51
CA THR A 34 6.83 11.23 3.27
C THR A 34 5.91 10.18 2.65
N SER A 35 4.90 9.69 3.37
CA SER A 35 4.01 8.62 2.90
C SER A 35 2.61 9.12 2.51
N GLU A 36 2.50 9.87 1.42
CA GLU A 36 1.19 10.13 0.82
C GLU A 36 0.69 8.86 0.09
N PHE A 37 -0.39 8.25 0.60
CA PHE A 37 -1.07 7.18 -0.13
C PHE A 37 -1.73 7.78 -1.37
N VAL A 38 -1.08 7.68 -2.53
CA VAL A 38 -1.67 8.07 -3.81
C VAL A 38 -2.53 6.90 -4.31
N PRO A 39 -3.87 7.00 -4.30
CA PRO A 39 -4.71 5.97 -4.89
C PRO A 39 -4.48 5.93 -6.40
N VAL A 40 -3.78 4.89 -6.87
CA VAL A 40 -3.64 4.57 -8.30
C VAL A 40 -4.96 3.99 -8.81
N ARG A 41 -6.04 4.77 -8.75
CA ARG A 41 -7.20 4.45 -9.60
C ARG A 41 -6.76 4.81 -11.01
N ASN A 42 -6.37 3.78 -11.78
CA ASN A 42 -6.44 3.86 -13.23
C ASN A 42 -7.91 4.02 -13.60
N ARG A 43 -8.43 5.24 -13.47
CA ARG A 43 -9.60 5.64 -14.24
C ARG A 43 -9.12 5.52 -15.67
N ASN A 44 -9.62 4.48 -16.33
CA ASN A 44 -9.36 4.10 -17.71
C ASN A 44 -8.78 5.28 -18.49
N LYS A 45 -7.55 5.14 -18.99
CA LYS A 45 -7.10 5.94 -20.14
C LYS A 45 -8.27 5.89 -21.11
N GLU A 46 -8.91 7.04 -21.33
CA GLU A 46 -10.06 7.16 -22.20
C GLU A 46 -9.73 6.41 -23.49
N CYS A 47 -10.49 5.34 -23.73
CA CYS A 47 -10.42 4.61 -24.98
C CYS A 47 -10.95 5.59 -26.03
N ASN A 48 -10.06 6.37 -26.64
CA ASN A 48 -10.36 7.18 -27.81
C ASN A 48 -10.83 6.20 -28.89
N LYS A 49 -12.10 6.28 -29.25
CA LYS A 49 -12.70 5.62 -30.40
C LYS A 49 -13.45 6.66 -31.21
#